data_AF-A0A368DLX4-F1
#
_entry.id   AF-A0A368DLX4-F1
#
_cell.length_a   1.000
_cell.length_b   1.000
_cell.length_c   1.000
_cell.angle_alpha   90.00
_cell.angle_beta   90.00
_cell.angle_gamma   90.00
#
_symmetry.space_group_name_H-M   'P 1'
#
loop_
_entity.id
_entity.type
_entity.pdbx_description
1 polymer ?
#
loop_
_entity_poly.entity_id
_entity_poly.type
_entity_poly.pdbx_seq_one_letter_code
_entity_poly.pdbx_strand_id
1 'polypeptide(L)' 'MKRSDFIKHLKKHKCILHREGGNHSIYKNQSNQRQSAVGRHRELSNLLCKKICKQLDIPTIK' A
#
# COMPACT_ATOMS: atom_id res chain seq x y z
N MET A 1 3.16 11.24 3.98
CA MET A 1 1.74 11.06 4.34
C MET A 1 1.59 10.11 5.53
N LYS A 2 0.49 10.18 6.28
CA LYS A 2 0.21 9.22 7.36
C LYS A 2 -0.09 7.83 6.78
N ARG A 3 0.46 6.79 7.40
CA ARG A 3 0.19 5.38 7.03
C ARG A 3 -1.30 5.05 7.03
N SER A 4 -2.05 5.57 7.99
CA SER A 4 -3.50 5.35 8.08
C SER A 4 -4.24 5.83 6.83
N ASP A 5 -3.87 6.99 6.28
CA ASP A 5 -4.48 7.53 5.06
C ASP A 5 -4.09 6.70 3.83
N PHE A 6 -2.84 6.24 3.78
CA PHE A 6 -2.40 5.33 2.71
C PHE A 6 -3.16 4.00 2.75
N ILE A 7 -3.37 3.42 3.93
CA ILE A 7 -4.13 2.18 4.07
C ILE A 7 -5.60 2.36 3.65
N LYS A 8 -6.22 3.50 3.96
CA LYS A 8 -7.58 3.81 3.48
C LYS A 8 -7.62 3.83 1.95
N HIS A 9 -6.63 4.44 1.31
CA HIS A 9 -6.49 4.45 -0.15
C HIS A 9 -6.35 3.03 -0.72
N LEU A 10 -5.46 2.22 -0.15
CA LEU A 10 -5.28 0.83 -0.53
C LEU A 10 -6.59 0.03 -0.43
N LYS A 11 -7.31 0.14 0.70
CA LYS A 11 -8.61 -0.52 0.89
C LYS A 11 -9.65 -0.08 -0.15
N LYS A 12 -9.71 1.21 -0.47
CA LYS A 12 -10.62 1.77 -1.50
C LYS A 12 -10.37 1.14 -2.88
N HIS A 13 -9.12 0.78 -3.19
CA HIS A 13 -8.73 0.16 -4.45
C HIS A 13 -8.65 -1.38 -4.41
N LYS A 14 -9.37 -2.03 -3.48
CA LYS A 14 -9.40 -3.50 -3.32
C LYS A 14 -8.02 -4.11 -3.04
N CYS A 15 -7.11 -3.35 -2.42
CA CYS A 15 -5.86 -3.87 -1.90
C CYS A 15 -6.07 -4.35 -0.46
N ILE A 16 -5.91 -5.65 -0.25
CA ILE A 16 -6.07 -6.32 1.05
C ILE A 16 -4.71 -6.60 1.68
N LEU A 17 -4.68 -6.68 3.01
CA LEU A 17 -3.52 -7.18 3.73
C LEU A 17 -3.40 -8.68 3.46
N HIS A 18 -2.33 -9.09 2.79
CA HIS A 18 -2.11 -10.49 2.42
C HIS A 18 -1.33 -11.24 3.49
N ARG A 19 -0.24 -10.65 3.99
CA ARG A 19 0.53 -11.17 5.12
C ARG A 19 1.21 -10.05 5.88
N GLU A 20 1.43 -10.26 7.17
CA GLU A 20 2.18 -9.34 8.01
C GLU A 20 3.57 -9.94 8.31
N GLY A 21 4.63 -9.23 7.95
CA GLY A 21 5.99 -9.54 8.39
C GLY A 21 6.38 -8.66 9.58
N GLY A 22 7.56 -8.91 10.17
CA GLY A 22 8.05 -8.13 11.32
C GLY A 22 8.11 -6.62 11.03
N ASN A 23 8.81 -6.23 9.95
CA ASN A 23 9.06 -4.83 9.62
C ASN A 23 8.11 -4.22 8.57
N HIS A 24 7.35 -5.04 7.84
CA HIS A 24 6.48 -4.58 6.75
C HIS A 24 5.21 -5.41 6.63
N SER A 25 4.14 -4.78 6.15
CA SER A 25 2.88 -5.42 5.80
C SER A 25 2.83 -5.62 4.28
N ILE A 26 2.56 -6.84 3.80
CA ILE A 26 2.37 -7.10 2.37
C ILE A 26 0.92 -6.88 2.01
N TYR A 27 0.67 -5.95 1.08
CA TYR A 27 -0.64 -5.71 0.51
C TYR A 27 -0.72 -6.34 -0.88
N LYS A 28 -1.87 -6.95 -1.18
CA LYS A 28 -2.16 -7.56 -2.47
C LYS A 28 -3.42 -6.92 -3.05
N ASN A 29 -3.34 -6.49 -4.31
CA ASN A 29 -4.51 -6.06 -5.06
C ASN A 29 -5.26 -7.29 -5.58
N GLN A 30 -6.51 -7.45 -5.16
CA GLN A 30 -7.31 -8.61 -5.50
C GLN A 30 -7.76 -8.63 -6.98
N SER A 31 -7.73 -7.47 -7.65
CA SER A 31 -8.18 -7.34 -9.04
C SER A 31 -7.15 -7.84 -10.05
N ASN A 32 -5.85 -7.69 -9.75
CA ASN A 32 -4.75 -8.03 -10.66
C ASN A 32 -3.69 -8.95 -10.02
N GLN A 33 -3.93 -9.39 -8.79
CA GLN A 33 -3.05 -10.25 -7.99
C GLN A 33 -1.65 -9.66 -7.68
N ARG A 34 -1.38 -8.39 -8.00
CA ARG A 34 -0.11 -7.73 -7.71
C ARG A 34 0.04 -7.46 -6.22
N GLN A 35 1.27 -7.48 -5.73
CA GLN A 35 1.59 -7.29 -4.32
C GLN A 35 2.73 -6.30 -4.11
N SER A 36 2.71 -5.61 -2.96
CA SER A 36 3.75 -4.68 -2.57
C SER A 36 3.89 -4.60 -1.04
N ALA A 37 5.09 -4.29 -0.58
CA ALA A 37 5.41 -4.13 0.83
C ALA A 37 5.16 -2.69 1.28
N VAL A 38 4.41 -2.54 2.37
CA VAL A 38 4.11 -1.26 3.00
C VAL A 38 4.78 -1.25 4.38
N GLY A 39 5.64 -0.25 4.62
CA GLY A 39 6.29 -0.08 5.92
C GLY A 39 5.28 0.16 7.05
N ARG A 40 5.64 -0.20 8.28
CA ARG A 40 4.78 0.01 9.47
C ARG A 40 4.97 1.36 10.16
N HIS A 41 5.92 2.16 9.70
CA HIS A 41 6.15 3.50 10.24
C HIS A 41 4.91 4.39 10.08
N ARG A 42 4.71 5.30 11.04
CA ARG A 42 3.54 6.19 11.10
C ARG A 42 3.43 7.11 9.88
N GLU A 43 4.58 7.51 9.33
CA GLU A 43 4.69 8.41 8.19
C GLU A 43 5.45 7.76 7.04
N LEU A 44 4.77 7.62 5.90
CA LEU A 44 5.33 7.10 4.66
C LEU A 44 5.72 8.28 3.76
N SER A 45 6.90 8.21 3.14
CA SER A 45 7.31 9.21 2.15
C SER A 45 6.37 9.18 0.93
N ASN A 46 5.97 10.34 0.43
CA ASN A 46 5.05 10.43 -0.71
C ASN A 46 5.59 9.71 -1.95
N LEU A 47 6.92 9.73 -2.17
CA LEU A 47 7.58 8.97 -3.22
C LEU A 47 7.41 7.46 -3.06
N LEU A 48 7.49 6.95 -1.82
CA LEU A 48 7.28 5.53 -1.52
C LEU A 48 5.82 5.14 -1.81
N CYS A 49 4.85 5.93 -1.36
CA CYS A 49 3.44 5.70 -1.66
C CYS A 49 3.17 5.66 -3.16
N LYS A 50 3.73 6.61 -3.94
CA LYS A 50 3.60 6.63 -5.41
C LYS A 50 4.19 5.38 -6.06
N LYS A 51 5.36 4.91 -5.60
CA LYS A 51 5.97 3.66 -6.09
C LYS A 51 5.09 2.44 -5.78
N ILE A 52 4.56 2.35 -4.56
CA ILE A 52 3.67 1.26 -4.14
C ILE A 52 2.37 1.28 -4.96
N CYS A 53 1.76 2.45 -5.18
CA CYS A 53 0.58 2.60 -6.04
C CYS A 53 0.85 2.07 -7.45
N LYS A 54 2.00 2.43 -8.04
CA LYS A 54 2.40 1.94 -9.36
C LYS A 54 2.60 0.41 -9.37
N GLN A 55 3.23 -0.15 -8.34
CA GLN A 55 3.40 -1.61 -8.21
C GLN A 55 2.06 -2.35 -8.08
N LEU A 56 1.11 -1.78 -7.36
CA LEU A 56 -0.23 -2.36 -7.18
C LEU A 56 -1.19 -2.05 -8.35
N ASP A 57 -0.74 -1.26 -9.33
CA ASP A 57 -1.55 -0.81 -10.47
C ASP A 57 -2.81 -0.02 -10.05
N ILE A 58 -2.63 0.91 -9.11
CA ILE A 58 -3.71 1.76 -8.61
C ILE A 58 -3.36 3.24 -8.80
N PRO A 59 -4.36 4.14 -8.87
CA PRO A 59 -4.13 5.58 -8.89
C PRO A 59 -3.24 6.04 -7.74
N THR A 60 -2.34 6.98 -8.02
CA THR A 60 -1.48 7.57 -7.00
C THR A 60 -2.31 8.44 -6.06
N ILE A 61 -2.00 8.35 -4.77
CA ILE A 61 -2.56 9.29 -3.78
C ILE A 61 -1.96 10.67 -4.01
N LYS A 62 -2.83 11.68 -4.08
CA LYS A 62 -2.45 13.10 -4.20
C LYS A 62 -1.98 13.63 -2.84
#